data_AF-A0A7W0PWZ8-F1
#
_entry.id   AF-A0A7W0PWZ8-F1
#
_cell.length_a   1.000
_cell.length_b   1.000
_cell.length_c   1.000
_cell.angle_alpha   90.00
_cell.angle_beta   90.00
_cell.angle_gamma   90.00
#
_symmetry.space_group_name_H-M   'P 1'
#
loop_
_entity.id
_entity.type
_entity.pdbx_description
1 polymer ?
#
loop_
_entity_poly.entity_id
_entity_poly.type
_entity_poly.pdbx_seq_one_letter_code
_entity_poly.pdbx_strand_id
1 'polypeptide(L)'
;MPERTISVRLDERAQRALDALIETGLSQSAAIRYALVKTAARQRDESLAEEARRVAADPEDRAEMAAVAAFMDSLRPDWPVDEAR
;
A
#
# COMPACT_ATOMS: atom_id res chain seq x y z
N MET A 1 16.14 -14.53 -17.01
CA MET A 1 15.77 -13.14 -16.67
C MET A 1 16.74 -12.23 -17.42
N PRO A 2 16.28 -11.23 -18.19
CA PRO A 2 17.21 -10.32 -18.86
C PRO A 2 17.92 -9.47 -17.81
N GLU A 3 19.25 -9.50 -17.80
CA GLU A 3 20.09 -8.62 -17.00
C GLU A 3 20.54 -7.45 -17.86
N ARG A 4 20.46 -6.23 -17.32
CA ARG A 4 20.90 -5.00 -17.98
C ARG A 4 21.74 -4.19 -17.01
N THR A 5 22.97 -3.87 -17.42
CA THR A 5 23.84 -2.95 -16.70
C THR A 5 23.43 -1.51 -16.98
N ILE A 6 23.42 -0.69 -15.93
CA ILE A 6 23.20 0.75 -16.02
C ILE A 6 24.35 1.48 -15.33
N SER A 7 24.77 2.60 -15.90
CA SER A 7 25.67 3.56 -15.26
C SER A 7 24.85 4.77 -14.83
N VAL A 8 24.98 5.17 -13.56
CA VAL A 8 24.25 6.30 -12.98
C VAL A 8 25.23 7.17 -12.21
N ARG A 9 25.05 8.48 -12.27
CA ARG A 9 25.77 9.42 -11.42
C ARG A 9 24.93 9.67 -10.17
N LEU A 10 25.54 9.54 -9.00
CA LEU A 10 24.90 9.84 -7.73
C LEU A 10 25.34 11.23 -7.27
N ASP A 11 24.39 12.03 -6.79
CA ASP A 11 24.72 13.19 -5.98
C ASP A 11 25.19 12.73 -4.58
N GLU A 12 25.68 13.67 -3.77
CA GLU A 12 26.18 13.33 -2.43
C GLU A 12 25.11 12.70 -1.52
N ARG A 13 23.85 13.10 -1.69
CA ARG A 13 22.75 12.57 -0.88
C ARG A 13 22.46 11.12 -1.25
N ALA A 14 22.40 10.82 -2.54
CA ALA A 14 22.19 9.49 -3.06
C ALA A 14 23.37 8.57 -2.74
N GLN A 15 24.60 9.10 -2.78
CA GLN A 15 25.79 8.36 -2.35
C GLN A 15 25.70 7.96 -0.88
N ARG A 16 25.43 8.92 0.03
CA ARG A 16 25.26 8.61 1.48
C ARG A 16 24.14 7.60 1.74
N ALA A 17 23.03 7.70 1.01
CA ALA A 17 21.93 6.74 1.14
C ALA A 17 22.32 5.33 0.67
N LEU A 18 23.11 5.22 -0.41
CA LEU A 18 23.63 3.96 -0.89
C LEU A 18 24.63 3.35 0.10
N ASP A 19 25.52 4.17 0.67
CA ASP A 19 26.49 3.74 1.68
C ASP A 19 25.79 3.17 2.92
N ALA A 20 24.77 3.88 3.43
CA ALA A 20 23.96 3.39 4.55
C ALA A 20 23.24 2.06 4.25
N LEU A 21 22.82 1.82 3.00
CA LEU A 21 22.26 0.53 2.62
C LEU A 21 23.33 -0.57 2.55
N ILE A 22 24.54 -0.26 2.12
CA ILE A 22 25.65 -1.21 2.06
C ILE A 22 26.13 -1.57 3.48
N GLU A 23 26.11 -0.62 4.42
CA GLU A 23 26.44 -0.83 5.83
C GLU A 23 25.55 -1.90 6.49
N THR A 24 24.36 -2.18 5.93
CA THR A 24 23.50 -3.29 6.38
C THR A 24 24.00 -4.68 5.97
N GLY A 25 25.15 -4.75 5.28
CA GLY A 25 25.75 -5.99 4.76
C GLY A 25 25.31 -6.34 3.34
N LEU A 26 24.55 -5.48 2.68
CA LEU A 26 24.15 -5.67 1.28
C LEU A 26 25.32 -5.32 0.33
N SER A 27 25.49 -6.12 -0.72
CA SER A 27 26.35 -5.69 -1.84
C SER A 27 25.74 -4.46 -2.53
N GLN A 28 26.56 -3.66 -3.19
CA GLN A 28 26.10 -2.47 -3.91
C GLN A 28 24.94 -2.77 -4.88
N SER A 29 25.07 -3.82 -5.69
CA SER A 29 24.01 -4.25 -6.61
C SER A 29 22.74 -4.71 -5.89
N ALA A 30 22.87 -5.35 -4.73
CA ALA A 30 21.73 -5.75 -3.91
C ALA A 30 21.03 -4.53 -3.28
N ALA A 31 21.80 -3.57 -2.76
CA ALA A 31 21.30 -2.33 -2.19
C ALA A 31 20.54 -1.49 -3.23
N ILE A 32 21.10 -1.33 -4.44
CA ILE A 32 20.45 -0.62 -5.55
C ILE A 32 19.15 -1.32 -5.95
N ARG A 33 19.19 -2.66 -6.12
CA ARG A 33 18.00 -3.44 -6.48
C ARG A 33 16.92 -3.34 -5.42
N TYR A 34 17.30 -3.45 -4.15
CA TYR A 34 16.40 -3.28 -3.01
C TYR A 34 15.74 -1.91 -3.02
N ALA A 35 16.51 -0.83 -3.17
CA ALA A 35 16.00 0.53 -3.18
C ALA A 35 15.00 0.78 -4.33
N LEU A 36 15.32 0.29 -5.54
CA LEU A 36 14.45 0.43 -6.71
C LEU A 36 13.12 -0.31 -6.52
N VAL A 37 13.17 -1.59 -6.11
CA VAL A 37 11.97 -2.40 -5.90
C VAL A 37 11.12 -1.83 -4.76
N LYS A 38 11.74 -1.46 -3.64
CA LYS A 38 11.03 -0.88 -2.49
C LYS A 38 10.33 0.43 -2.85
N THR A 39 11.00 1.30 -3.61
CA THR A 39 10.43 2.58 -4.03
C THR A 39 9.26 2.38 -4.99
N ALA A 40 9.40 1.47 -5.96
CA ALA A 40 8.33 1.14 -6.90
C ALA A 40 7.12 0.51 -6.19
N ALA A 41 7.35 -0.39 -5.23
CA ALA A 41 6.28 -0.96 -4.41
C ALA A 41 5.54 0.12 -3.61
N ARG A 42 6.30 0.99 -2.93
CA ARG A 42 5.74 2.11 -2.16
C ARG A 42 4.89 3.04 -3.03
N GLN A 43 5.34 3.39 -4.24
CA GLN A 43 4.54 4.22 -5.15
C GLN A 43 3.24 3.53 -5.60
N ARG A 44 3.28 2.22 -5.84
CA ARG A 44 2.07 1.45 -6.17
C ARG A 44 1.08 1.48 -5.01
N ASP A 45 1.56 1.30 -3.79
CA ASP A 45 0.71 1.30 -2.59
C ASP A 45 0.13 2.69 -2.31
N GLU A 46 0.93 3.75 -2.48
CA GLU A 46 0.47 5.14 -2.36
C GLU A 46 -0.60 5.48 -3.42
N SER A 47 -0.39 5.04 -4.66
CA SER A 47 -1.37 5.19 -5.75
C SER A 47 -2.68 4.45 -5.44
N LEU A 48 -2.59 3.22 -4.93
CA LEU A 48 -3.77 2.44 -4.54
C LEU A 48 -4.50 3.08 -3.35
N ALA A 49 -3.77 3.60 -2.36
CA ALA A 49 -4.36 4.28 -1.22
C ALA A 49 -5.01 5.61 -1.62
N GLU A 50 -4.47 6.32 -2.61
CA GLU A 50 -5.09 7.51 -3.19
C GLU A 50 -6.33 7.17 -3.99
N GLU A 51 -6.26 6.14 -4.83
CA GLU A 51 -7.41 5.65 -5.59
C GLU A 51 -8.54 5.16 -4.68
N ALA A 52 -8.22 4.36 -3.65
CA ALA A 52 -9.18 3.90 -2.66
C ALA A 52 -9.80 5.07 -1.87
N ARG A 53 -9.02 6.11 -1.55
CA ARG A 53 -9.55 7.34 -0.93
C ARG A 53 -10.51 8.07 -1.85
N ARG A 54 -10.24 8.14 -3.16
CA ARG A 54 -11.16 8.76 -4.12
C ARG A 54 -12.46 7.97 -4.24
N VAL A 55 -12.37 6.64 -4.39
CA VAL A 55 -13.55 5.76 -4.49
C VAL A 55 -14.39 5.84 -3.20
N ALA A 56 -13.76 5.77 -2.03
CA ALA A 56 -14.48 5.88 -0.76
C ALA A 56 -15.06 7.28 -0.48
N ALA A 57 -14.57 8.32 -1.17
CA ALA A 57 -15.09 9.68 -1.05
C ALA A 57 -16.29 9.95 -1.97
N ASP A 58 -16.65 9.01 -2.84
CA ASP A 58 -17.79 9.16 -3.75
C ASP A 58 -19.09 9.33 -2.95
N PRO A 59 -19.77 10.49 -3.06
CA PRO A 59 -21.02 10.74 -2.35
C PRO A 59 -22.15 9.78 -2.72
N GLU A 60 -22.18 9.29 -3.97
CA GLU A 60 -23.21 8.37 -4.46
C GLU A 60 -23.01 6.99 -3.82
N ASP A 61 -21.80 6.45 -3.89
CA ASP A 61 -21.45 5.16 -3.26
C ASP A 61 -21.70 5.17 -1.75
N ARG A 62 -21.41 6.29 -1.05
CA ARG A 62 -21.70 6.42 0.39
C ARG A 62 -23.19 6.44 0.69
N ALA A 63 -24.00 7.07 -0.17
CA ALA A 63 -25.45 7.08 -0.02
C ALA A 63 -26.03 5.67 -0.25
N GLU A 64 -25.52 4.95 -1.25
CA GLU A 64 -25.89 3.55 -1.50
C GLU A 64 -25.51 2.64 -0.33
N MET A 65 -24.27 2.74 0.17
CA MET A 65 -23.80 1.99 1.34
C MET A 65 -24.66 2.26 2.59
N ALA A 66 -25.07 3.51 2.81
CA ALA A 66 -25.97 3.88 3.90
C ALA A 66 -27.37 3.27 3.72
N ALA A 67 -27.91 3.27 2.50
CA ALA A 67 -29.19 2.66 2.19
C ALA A 67 -29.17 1.13 2.39
N VAL A 68 -28.09 0.46 1.94
CA VAL A 68 -27.89 -0.97 2.17
C VAL A 68 -27.75 -1.28 3.65
N ALA A 69 -26.98 -0.49 4.41
CA ALA A 69 -26.83 -0.68 5.85
C ALA A 69 -28.17 -0.55 6.59
N ALA A 70 -28.97 0.48 6.24
CA ALA A 70 -30.31 0.66 6.80
C ALA A 70 -31.26 -0.49 6.44
N PHE A 71 -31.16 -1.01 5.22
CA PHE A 71 -31.93 -2.18 4.79
C PHE A 71 -31.50 -3.45 5.53
N MET A 72 -30.20 -3.70 5.69
CA MET A 72 -29.72 -4.86 6.48
C MET A 72 -30.10 -4.76 7.94
N ASP A 73 -30.15 -3.55 8.49
CA ASP A 73 -30.61 -3.29 9.84
C ASP A 73 -32.11 -3.57 10.02
N SER A 74 -32.94 -3.23 9.02
CA SER A 74 -34.36 -3.56 9.04
C SER A 74 -34.66 -5.06 8.90
N LEU A 75 -33.73 -5.80 8.30
CA LEU A 75 -33.75 -7.26 8.22
C LEU A 75 -33.19 -7.95 9.47
N ARG A 76 -32.65 -7.19 10.44
CA ARG A 76 -32.05 -7.77 11.64
C ARG A 76 -33.13 -8.50 12.44
N PRO A 77 -33.03 -9.83 12.63
CA PRO A 77 -34.02 -10.57 13.40
C PRO A 77 -33.95 -10.18 14.88
N ASP A 78 -35.10 -10.18 15.57
CA ASP A 78 -35.23 -9.81 16.99
C ASP A 78 -34.96 -10.96 17.96
N TRP A 79 -34.44 -12.09 17.47
CA TRP A 79 -34.36 -13.29 18.28
C TRP A 79 -33.32 -13.14 19.40
N PRO A 80 -33.65 -13.51 20.66
CA PRO A 80 -32.70 -13.44 21.76
C PRO A 80 -31.49 -14.33 21.47
N VAL A 81 -30.30 -13.72 21.50
CA VAL A 81 -29.05 -14.48 21.62
C VAL A 81 -29.08 -15.15 22.99
N ASP A 82 -29.59 -16.38 23.05
CA ASP A 82 -29.54 -17.18 24.28
C ASP A 82 -28.06 -17.36 24.65
N GLU A 83 -27.66 -16.77 25.76
CA GLU A 83 -26.44 -17.12 26.48
C GLU A 83 -26.63 -18.53 27.06
N ALA A 84 -26.48 -19.55 26.22
CA ALA A 84 -26.39 -20.93 26.65
C ALA A 84 -25.01 -21.49 26.29
N ARG A 85 -24.19 -21.51 27.33
CA ARG A 85 -22.93 -22.24 27.49
C ARG A 85 -23.08 -23.74 27.23
#